data_AF-A0A645CJB5-F1
#
_entry.id   AF-A0A645CJB5-F1
#
_cell.length_a   1.000
_cell.length_b   1.000
_cell.length_c   1.000
_cell.angle_alpha   90.00
_cell.angle_beta   90.00
_cell.angle_gamma   90.00
#
_symmetry.space_group_name_H-M   'P 1'
#
loop_
_entity.id
_entity.type
_entity.pdbx_description
1 polymer ?
#
loop_
_entity_poly.entity_id
_entity_poly.type
_entity_poly.pdbx_seq_one_letter_code
_entity_poly.pdbx_strand_id
1 'polypeptide(L)'
;MMEHPLLIPKRYLLPLAIFGLVVVLLGAYMRIAHWNFGELSGNIVIDLGVVLSAIVWFIVITDIFRNRNKYSIFWVIGMILFGSITTIFYLIKRNEKTD
;
A
#
# COMPACT_ATOMS: atom_id res chain seq x y z
N MET A 1 6.12 26.21 0.82
CA MET A 1 6.55 24.90 1.39
C MET A 1 7.36 24.20 0.31
N MET A 2 8.55 23.68 0.62
CA MET A 2 9.36 22.97 -0.37
C MET A 2 8.75 21.58 -0.59
N GLU A 3 8.24 21.31 -1.79
CA GLU A 3 7.77 19.97 -2.15
C GLU A 3 8.97 19.04 -2.31
N HIS A 4 9.06 18.03 -1.46
CA HIS A 4 10.06 16.98 -1.60
C HIS A 4 9.58 15.94 -2.60
N PRO A 5 10.44 15.50 -3.53
CA PRO A 5 10.12 14.37 -4.39
C PRO A 5 9.92 13.12 -3.52
N LEU A 6 9.06 12.21 -4.01
CA LEU A 6 8.87 10.90 -3.40
C LEU A 6 10.23 10.22 -3.18
N LEU A 7 10.41 9.59 -2.02
CA LEU A 7 11.64 8.84 -1.67
C LEU A 7 11.97 7.78 -2.72
N ILE A 8 10.94 7.13 -3.25
CA ILE A 8 11.04 6.15 -4.33
C ILE A 8 10.11 6.63 -5.45
N PRO A 9 10.50 6.53 -6.73
CA PRO A 9 9.63 6.94 -7.82
C PRO A 9 8.31 6.17 -7.83
N LYS A 10 7.19 6.87 -8.07
CA LYS A 10 5.85 6.29 -8.18
C LYS A 10 5.78 5.07 -9.10
N ARG A 11 6.58 5.09 -10.18
CA ARG A 11 6.66 4.00 -11.18
C ARG A 11 6.97 2.63 -10.54
N TYR A 12 7.68 2.58 -9.42
CA TYR A 12 8.01 1.34 -8.72
C TYR A 12 7.11 1.11 -7.52
N LEU A 13 6.79 2.17 -6.78
CA LEU A 13 5.93 2.12 -5.58
C LEU A 13 4.51 1.66 -5.89
N LEU A 14 3.91 2.17 -6.97
CA LEU A 14 2.53 1.89 -7.31
C LEU A 14 2.32 0.42 -7.73
N PRO A 15 3.12 -0.17 -8.63
CA PRO A 15 3.03 -1.61 -8.90
C PRO A 15 3.27 -2.47 -7.66
N LEU A 16 4.21 -2.07 -6.78
CA LEU A 16 4.46 -2.80 -5.54
C LEU A 16 3.25 -2.77 -4.59
N ALA A 17 2.58 -1.63 -4.48
CA ALA A 17 1.35 -1.49 -3.68
C ALA A 17 0.21 -2.36 -4.22
N ILE A 18 0.03 -2.34 -5.54
CA ILE A 18 -0.99 -3.15 -6.24
C ILE A 18 -0.68 -4.63 -6.09
N PHE A 19 0.58 -5.03 -6.31
CA PHE A 19 1.03 -6.41 -6.18
C PHE A 19 0.83 -6.92 -4.75
N GLY A 20 1.23 -6.14 -3.74
CA GLY A 20 0.98 -6.48 -2.34
C GLY A 20 -0.49 -6.71 -2.04
N LEU A 21 -1.38 -5.83 -2.53
CA LEU A 21 -2.83 -6.00 -2.39
C LEU A 21 -3.33 -7.28 -3.07
N VAL A 22 -2.91 -7.54 -4.30
CA VAL A 22 -3.30 -8.75 -5.05
C VAL A 22 -2.84 -10.02 -4.32
N VAL A 23 -1.61 -10.05 -3.82
CA VAL A 23 -1.08 -11.19 -3.06
C VAL A 23 -1.87 -11.42 -1.77
N VAL A 24 -2.22 -10.37 -1.03
CA VAL A 24 -3.09 -10.51 0.17
C VAL A 24 -4.45 -11.06 -0.20
N LEU A 25 -5.08 -10.56 -1.27
CA LEU A 25 -6.39 -11.04 -1.73
C LEU A 25 -6.34 -12.50 -2.19
N LEU A 26 -5.28 -12.90 -2.90
CA LEU A 26 -5.05 -14.30 -3.31
C LEU A 26 -4.85 -15.20 -2.09
N GLY A 27 -4.03 -14.78 -1.13
CA GLY A 27 -3.82 -15.55 0.10
C GLY A 27 -5.09 -15.66 0.95
N ALA A 28 -5.87 -14.58 1.05
CA ALA A 28 -7.17 -14.58 1.73
C ALA A 28 -8.16 -15.53 1.03
N TYR A 29 -8.21 -15.50 -0.30
CA TYR A 29 -9.01 -16.43 -1.08
C TYR A 29 -8.59 -17.88 -0.83
N MET A 30 -7.29 -18.19 -0.91
CA MET A 30 -6.77 -19.53 -0.62
C MET A 30 -7.14 -19.99 0.78
N ARG A 31 -7.05 -19.11 1.78
CA ARG A 31 -7.41 -19.41 3.16
C ARG A 31 -8.89 -19.74 3.32
N ILE A 32 -9.80 -18.97 2.71
CA ILE A 32 -11.25 -19.19 2.79
C ILE A 32 -11.66 -20.44 2.00
N ALA A 33 -11.05 -20.64 0.83
CA ALA A 33 -11.29 -21.81 -0.02
C ALA A 33 -10.63 -23.09 0.51
N HIS A 34 -9.88 -23.02 1.63
CA HIS A 34 -9.08 -24.12 2.18
C HIS A 34 -8.10 -24.71 1.15
N TRP A 35 -7.64 -23.87 0.21
CA TRP A 35 -6.73 -24.26 -0.86
C TRP A 35 -5.30 -24.23 -0.37
N ASN A 36 -4.67 -25.41 -0.31
CA ASN A 36 -3.26 -25.58 0.01
C ASN A 36 -2.52 -26.21 -1.18
N PHE A 37 -1.34 -25.67 -1.51
CA PHE A 37 -0.44 -26.22 -2.50
C PHE A 37 0.81 -26.77 -1.81
N GLY A 38 0.77 -28.04 -1.40
CA GLY A 38 1.83 -28.60 -0.56
C GLY A 38 1.93 -27.85 0.76
N GLU A 39 3.12 -27.31 1.06
CA GLU A 39 3.37 -26.49 2.25
C GLU A 39 2.88 -25.03 2.11
N LEU A 40 2.56 -24.58 0.89
CA LEU A 40 2.08 -23.23 0.65
C LEU A 40 0.60 -23.12 1.07
N SER A 41 0.40 -22.65 2.29
CA SER A 41 -0.92 -22.31 2.83
C SER A 41 -1.29 -20.85 2.54
N GLY A 42 -2.59 -20.55 2.55
CA GLY A 42 -3.09 -19.18 2.39
C GLY A 42 -2.51 -18.20 3.42
N ASN A 43 -2.16 -18.66 4.63
CA ASN A 43 -1.53 -17.82 5.66
C ASN A 43 -0.15 -17.30 5.22
N ILE A 44 0.69 -18.17 4.64
CA ILE A 44 2.03 -17.79 4.16
C ILE A 44 1.93 -16.75 3.03
N VAL A 45 0.95 -16.94 2.13
CA VAL A 45 0.71 -16.01 1.03
C VAL A 45 0.20 -14.66 1.55
N ILE A 46 -0.69 -14.67 2.56
CA ILE A 46 -1.14 -13.43 3.23
C ILE A 46 0.04 -12.72 3.87
N ASP A 47 0.87 -13.42 4.66
CA ASP A 47 2.01 -12.83 5.37
C ASP A 47 2.97 -12.15 4.38
N LEU A 48 3.27 -12.81 3.25
CA LEU A 48 4.07 -12.23 2.18
C LEU A 48 3.44 -10.93 1.64
N GLY A 49 2.15 -10.95 1.33
CA GLY A 49 1.43 -9.79 0.83
C GLY A 49 1.38 -8.63 1.83
N VAL A 50 1.23 -8.94 3.12
CA VAL A 50 1.22 -7.97 4.23
C VAL A 50 2.58 -7.31 4.37
N VAL A 51 3.68 -8.08 4.33
CA VAL A 51 5.04 -7.52 4.39
C VAL A 51 5.30 -6.58 3.22
N LEU A 52 4.95 -6.97 2.00
CA LEU A 52 5.09 -6.11 0.82
C LEU A 52 4.27 -4.82 0.95
N SER A 53 3.04 -4.93 1.43
CA SER A 53 2.16 -3.78 1.67
C SER A 53 2.69 -2.86 2.77
N ALA A 54 3.26 -3.43 3.84
CA ALA A 54 3.85 -2.67 4.95
C ALA A 54 5.05 -1.82 4.50
N ILE A 55 5.91 -2.34 3.63
CA ILE A 55 7.04 -1.57 3.08
C ILE A 55 6.53 -0.32 2.35
N VAL A 56 5.54 -0.49 1.48
CA VAL A 56 4.90 0.62 0.75
C VAL A 56 4.28 1.62 1.72
N TRP A 57 3.61 1.13 2.75
CA TRP A 57 3.00 1.96 3.80
C TRP A 57 4.01 2.85 4.48
N PHE A 58 5.13 2.31 4.95
CA PHE A 58 6.18 3.10 5.61
C PHE A 58 6.69 4.23 4.71
N ILE A 59 6.89 3.94 3.41
CA ILE A 59 7.36 4.95 2.46
C ILE A 59 6.30 6.05 2.25
N VAL A 60 5.04 5.67 2.08
CA VAL A 60 3.94 6.62 1.87
C VAL A 60 3.66 7.47 3.10
N ILE A 61 3.67 6.87 4.29
CA ILE A 61 3.54 7.60 5.56
C ILE A 61 4.67 8.63 5.70
N THR A 62 5.91 8.24 5.38
CA THR A 62 7.04 9.15 5.39
C THR A 62 6.85 10.29 4.38
N ASP A 63 6.31 10.03 3.19
CA ASP A 63 6.00 11.07 2.21
C ASP A 63 4.93 12.04 2.73
N ILE A 64 3.86 11.54 3.33
CA ILE A 64 2.78 12.33 3.91
C ILE A 64 3.32 13.28 5.00
N PHE A 65 4.18 12.77 5.89
CA PHE A 65 4.76 13.59 6.96
C PHE A 65 5.78 14.62 6.46
N ARG A 66 6.54 14.31 5.41
CA ARG A 66 7.52 15.23 4.82
C ARG A 66 6.86 16.34 4.00
N ASN A 67 5.79 16.02 3.30
CA ASN A 67 5.12 16.93 2.36
C ASN A 67 3.83 17.56 2.90
N ARG A 68 3.59 17.47 4.22
CA ARG A 68 2.41 17.93 4.98
C ARG A 68 1.37 18.70 4.15
N ASN A 69 0.59 17.96 3.37
CA ASN A 69 -0.54 18.51 2.63
C ASN A 69 -1.72 18.77 3.59
N LYS A 70 -2.63 19.67 3.23
CA LYS A 70 -3.86 20.02 3.98
C LYS A 70 -4.65 18.79 4.43
N TYR A 71 -4.62 17.70 3.64
CA TYR A 71 -5.36 16.47 3.91
C TYR A 71 -4.50 15.31 4.45
N SER A 72 -3.30 15.59 4.97
CA SER A 72 -2.36 14.55 5.44
C SER A 72 -2.97 13.60 6.47
N ILE A 73 -3.73 14.14 7.44
CA ILE A 73 -4.37 13.33 8.48
C ILE A 73 -5.41 12.36 7.88
N PHE A 74 -6.16 12.81 6.86
CA PHE A 74 -7.16 11.98 6.18
C PHE A 74 -6.52 10.83 5.43
N TRP A 75 -5.35 11.05 4.83
CA TRP A 75 -4.60 9.98 4.17
C TRP A 75 -4.12 8.92 5.16
N VAL A 76 -3.58 9.33 6.31
CA VAL A 76 -3.15 8.38 7.35
C VAL A 76 -4.34 7.60 7.92
N ILE A 77 -5.45 8.27 8.24
CA ILE A 77 -6.67 7.62 8.73
C ILE A 77 -7.20 6.63 7.69
N GLY A 78 -7.26 7.03 6.41
CA GLY A 78 -7.72 6.17 5.34
C GLY A 78 -6.82 4.94 5.17
N MET A 79 -5.49 5.09 5.30
CA MET A 79 -4.58 3.95 5.29
C MET A 79 -4.89 2.98 6.43
N ILE A 80 -5.05 3.46 7.67
CA ILE A 80 -5.37 2.58 8.81
C ILE A 80 -6.67 1.80 8.59
N LEU A 81 -7.69 2.43 8.00
CA LEU A 81 -9.00 1.80 7.78
C LEU A 81 -9.05 0.87 6.55
N PHE A 82 -8.41 1.26 5.44
CA PHE A 82 -8.60 0.63 4.13
C PHE A 82 -7.33 0.01 3.55
N GLY A 83 -6.21 -0.01 4.29
CA GLY A 83 -5.08 -0.80 3.85
C GLY A 83 -4.33 -0.17 2.66
N SER A 84 -3.85 -1.07 1.81
CA SER A 84 -3.20 -0.76 0.53
C SER A 84 -4.11 -0.01 -0.45
N ILE A 85 -5.45 -0.07 -0.30
CA ILE A 85 -6.39 0.63 -1.19
C ILE A 85 -6.18 2.15 -1.11
N THR A 86 -6.24 2.73 0.09
CA THR A 86 -5.98 4.18 0.26
C THR A 86 -4.57 4.55 -0.17
N THR A 87 -3.61 3.65 0.02
CA THR A 87 -2.21 3.87 -0.38
C THR A 87 -2.08 4.00 -1.90
N ILE A 88 -2.78 3.16 -2.65
CA ILE A 88 -2.84 3.22 -4.12
C ILE A 88 -3.50 4.54 -4.56
N PHE A 89 -4.65 4.90 -3.98
CA PHE A 89 -5.32 6.17 -4.29
C PHE A 89 -4.44 7.38 -3.99
N TYR A 90 -3.73 7.37 -2.86
CA TYR A 90 -2.77 8.40 -2.51
C TYR A 90 -1.69 8.56 -3.58
N LEU A 91 -1.05 7.44 -3.97
CA LEU A 91 0.02 7.45 -4.97
C LEU A 91 -0.47 7.93 -6.34
N ILE A 92 -1.69 7.57 -6.74
CA ILE A 92 -2.30 8.04 -7.99
C ILE A 92 -2.48 9.56 -7.94
N LYS A 93 -3.15 10.06 -6.89
CA LYS A 93 -3.41 11.50 -6.71
C LYS A 93 -2.17 12.33 -6.40
N ARG A 94 -1.06 11.73 -5.94
CA ARG A 94 0.14 12.48 -5.52
C ARG A 94 0.72 13.39 -6.60
N ASN A 95 0.55 13.03 -7.87
CA ASN A 95 1.04 13.80 -9.02
C ASN A 95 -0.04 14.67 -9.68
N GLU A 96 -1.31 14.49 -9.30
CA GLU A 96 -2.35 15.43 -9.68
C GLU A 96 -2.22 16.60 -8.72
N LYS A 97 -1.73 17.75 -9.23
CA LYS A 97 -1.72 18.99 -8.47
C LYS A 97 -3.10 19.16 -7.86
N THR A 98 -3.15 19.21 -6.53
CA THR A 98 -4.36 19.57 -5.83
C THR A 98 -4.49 21.08 -6.06
N ASP A 99 -5.16 21.46 -7.15
CA ASP A 99 -5.64 22.83 -7.33
C ASP A 99 -6.58 23.20 -6.17
#